data_AF-A0A1S9R8W1-F1
#
_entry.id   AF-A0A1S9R8W1-F1
#
_cell.length_a   1.000
_cell.length_b   1.000
_cell.length_c   1.000
_cell.angle_alpha   90.00
_cell.angle_beta   90.00
_cell.angle_gamma   90.00
#
_symmetry.space_group_name_H-M   'P 1'
#
loop_
_entity.id
_entity.type
_entity.pdbx_description
1 polymer ?
#
loop_
_entity_poly.entity_id
_entity_poly.type
_entity_poly.pdbx_seq_one_letter_code
_entity_poly.pdbx_strand_id
1 'polypeptide(L)'
;MSITDLVIVVAGASKGIGKAIALCAAKDGASVVINYLTDSSAAEALVTQIGNERALAVQADISKSSEIIRLIKETVARFGRIDVLIPNAAFVPVGGLRDITAEDFDRAFAVNVKGPCFLAKEAVPYMKPGSTIIFISTDLADSGSAPPELLLYVSTKAALNQMTRIMAKDLATQGIRVNAISPGATRTELFNKTNSVDTIQKIASHNPFKRIADPDEIAGAVSLLWKDESRWITGQVVKVNGGIGHTLAERLIQNGSFVIAVGRRKENLDLFVQKHGPARAAGIQFDRKFEPASVTASHPDLDCVFLNSGIQRRSIFSEPETIDIDSIQEELTVNYTSYLALTKGFLPFFQAKSDMPTSFIFKAALHHWILCLREQLKGTKVKVVEIFPPLVETELHDAKHQPDMTKNRPEGIPVDEFADETMQMLIAGDDQIPVGFSRIAFNDWEQQRQQSFRRVVEMMRNSGN
;
A
#
# COMPACT_ATOMS: atom_id res chain seq x y z
N MET A 1 -25.52 4.36 4.62
CA MET A 1 -26.71 5.25 4.55
C MET A 1 -26.70 6.04 3.25
N SER A 2 -27.85 6.57 2.82
CA SER A 2 -27.96 7.49 1.69
C SER A 2 -27.19 8.78 1.96
N ILE A 3 -26.35 9.24 1.02
CA ILE A 3 -25.65 10.55 1.13
C ILE A 3 -26.41 11.66 0.40
N THR A 4 -27.73 11.48 0.23
CA THR A 4 -28.62 12.35 -0.56
C THR A 4 -28.59 13.82 -0.18
N ASP A 5 -28.26 14.13 1.08
CA ASP A 5 -28.22 15.51 1.59
C ASP A 5 -26.80 16.09 1.65
N LEU A 6 -25.79 15.34 1.20
CA LEU A 6 -24.40 15.78 1.23
C LEU A 6 -24.05 16.60 -0.02
N VAL A 7 -23.22 17.63 0.18
CA VAL A 7 -22.63 18.44 -0.88
C VAL A 7 -21.14 18.12 -0.99
N ILE A 8 -20.74 17.60 -2.15
CA ILE A 8 -19.38 17.15 -2.44
C ILE A 8 -18.74 18.09 -3.46
N VAL A 9 -17.68 18.77 -3.07
CA VAL A 9 -16.89 19.65 -3.94
C VAL A 9 -15.68 18.90 -4.47
N VAL A 10 -15.58 18.73 -5.78
CA VAL A 10 -14.46 18.04 -6.42
C VAL A 10 -13.67 19.03 -7.29
N ALA A 11 -12.45 19.37 -6.86
CA ALA A 11 -11.54 20.21 -7.65
C ALA A 11 -10.91 19.41 -8.79
N GLY A 12 -10.99 19.90 -10.02
CA GLY A 12 -10.51 19.17 -11.20
C GLY A 12 -11.35 17.94 -11.53
N ALA A 13 -12.67 18.10 -11.60
CA ALA A 13 -13.64 17.02 -11.75
C ALA A 13 -14.10 16.75 -13.20
N SER A 14 -13.66 17.55 -14.17
CA SER A 14 -14.12 17.37 -15.56
C SER A 14 -13.58 16.08 -16.21
N LYS A 15 -12.49 15.49 -15.70
CA LYS A 15 -11.80 14.32 -16.30
C LYS A 15 -11.19 13.39 -15.25
N GLY A 16 -10.80 12.19 -15.70
CA GLY A 16 -9.99 11.23 -14.93
C GLY A 16 -10.62 10.84 -13.59
N ILE A 17 -9.80 10.77 -12.55
CA ILE A 17 -10.21 10.39 -11.18
C ILE A 17 -11.29 11.34 -10.64
N GLY A 18 -11.15 12.65 -10.85
CA GLY A 18 -12.13 13.64 -10.38
C GLY A 18 -13.52 13.43 -10.99
N LYS A 19 -13.60 13.09 -12.28
CA LYS A 19 -14.87 12.75 -12.95
C LYS A 19 -15.49 11.48 -12.36
N ALA A 20 -14.69 10.44 -12.15
CA ALA A 20 -15.15 9.19 -11.56
C ALA A 20 -15.68 9.40 -10.13
N ILE A 21 -14.98 10.21 -9.33
CA ILE A 21 -15.41 10.62 -7.98
C ILE A 21 -16.76 11.35 -8.04
N ALA A 22 -16.91 12.32 -8.94
CA ALA A 22 -18.15 13.08 -9.11
C ALA A 22 -19.33 12.18 -9.50
N LEU A 23 -19.13 11.23 -10.42
CA LEU A 23 -20.15 10.26 -10.81
C LEU A 23 -20.49 9.29 -9.67
N CYS A 24 -19.49 8.83 -8.92
CA CYS A 24 -19.68 7.97 -7.76
C CYS A 24 -20.50 8.67 -6.66
N ALA A 25 -20.15 9.91 -6.33
CA ALA A 25 -20.90 10.76 -5.40
C ALA A 25 -22.36 10.96 -5.85
N ALA A 26 -22.57 11.30 -7.12
CA ALA A 26 -23.91 11.50 -7.68
C ALA A 26 -24.76 10.22 -7.69
N LYS A 27 -24.14 9.07 -7.94
CA LYS A 27 -24.77 7.74 -7.87
C LYS A 27 -25.19 7.37 -6.46
N ASP A 28 -24.37 7.73 -5.47
CA ASP A 28 -24.68 7.55 -4.05
C ASP A 28 -25.72 8.58 -3.53
N GLY A 29 -26.11 9.55 -4.37
CA GLY A 29 -27.22 10.47 -4.14
C GLY A 29 -26.82 11.92 -3.84
N ALA A 30 -25.53 12.21 -3.63
CA ALA A 30 -25.07 13.53 -3.24
C ALA A 30 -25.28 14.61 -4.31
N SER A 31 -25.30 15.87 -3.87
CA SER A 31 -25.11 17.02 -4.76
C SER A 31 -23.61 17.25 -4.98
N VAL A 32 -23.21 17.56 -6.21
CA VAL A 32 -21.80 17.59 -6.62
C VAL A 32 -21.43 18.92 -7.28
N VAL A 33 -20.36 19.54 -6.80
CA VAL A 33 -19.73 20.69 -7.47
C VAL A 33 -18.55 20.20 -8.30
N ILE A 34 -18.60 20.49 -9.59
CA ILE A 34 -17.63 20.09 -10.60
C ILE A 34 -16.76 21.32 -10.91
N ASN A 35 -15.59 21.40 -10.28
CA ASN A 35 -14.63 22.42 -10.67
C ASN A 35 -13.81 21.98 -11.89
N TYR A 36 -13.58 22.91 -12.81
CA TYR A 36 -12.74 22.74 -13.99
C TYR A 36 -11.91 23.99 -14.26
N LEU A 37 -10.80 23.83 -15.00
CA LEU A 37 -9.93 24.94 -15.40
C LEU A 37 -10.30 25.47 -16.80
N THR A 38 -10.30 24.60 -17.81
CA THR A 38 -10.43 25.01 -19.23
C THR A 38 -11.54 24.27 -20.00
N ASP A 39 -11.90 23.05 -19.61
CA ASP A 39 -12.84 22.22 -20.36
C ASP A 39 -14.29 22.37 -19.85
N SER A 40 -14.94 23.47 -20.22
CA SER A 40 -16.34 23.74 -19.84
C SER A 40 -17.30 22.71 -20.41
N SER A 41 -17.11 22.28 -21.66
CA SER A 41 -17.98 21.31 -22.33
C SER A 41 -18.03 19.97 -21.57
N ALA A 42 -16.88 19.45 -21.13
CA ALA A 42 -16.85 18.22 -20.33
C ALA A 42 -17.53 18.40 -18.95
N ALA A 43 -17.39 19.57 -18.33
CA ALA A 43 -18.02 19.87 -17.06
C ALA A 43 -19.56 20.01 -17.19
N GLU A 44 -20.04 20.71 -18.20
CA GLU A 44 -21.47 20.89 -18.51
C GLU A 44 -22.14 19.58 -18.91
N ALA A 45 -21.44 18.73 -19.68
CA ALA A 45 -21.91 17.38 -19.99
C ALA A 45 -22.06 16.53 -18.71
N LEU A 46 -21.12 16.67 -17.76
CA LEU A 46 -21.19 15.97 -16.49
C LEU A 46 -22.33 16.50 -15.59
N VAL A 47 -22.58 17.82 -15.58
CA VAL A 47 -23.77 18.41 -14.92
C VAL A 47 -25.05 17.83 -15.52
N THR A 48 -25.14 17.77 -16.84
CA THR A 48 -26.31 17.22 -17.55
C THR A 48 -26.51 15.74 -17.21
N GLN A 49 -25.43 14.96 -17.14
CA GLN A 49 -25.46 13.54 -16.79
C GLN A 49 -25.93 13.30 -15.35
N ILE A 50 -25.56 14.16 -14.40
CA ILE A 50 -25.92 14.04 -12.97
C ILE A 50 -27.33 14.58 -12.69
N GLY A 51 -27.71 15.67 -13.37
CA GLY A 51 -28.91 16.47 -13.14
C GLY A 51 -28.56 17.89 -12.66
N ASN A 52 -29.09 18.90 -13.35
CA ASN A 52 -28.83 20.34 -13.07
C ASN A 52 -29.25 20.76 -11.65
N GLU A 53 -30.19 20.03 -11.06
CA GLU A 53 -30.69 20.26 -9.71
C GLU A 53 -29.72 19.78 -8.62
N ARG A 54 -28.86 18.80 -8.93
CA ARG A 54 -27.86 18.22 -8.02
C ARG A 54 -26.41 18.50 -8.41
N ALA A 55 -26.15 19.09 -9.57
CA ALA A 55 -24.79 19.40 -10.01
C ALA A 55 -24.60 20.89 -10.34
N LEU A 56 -23.40 21.39 -10.05
CA LEU A 56 -22.96 22.75 -10.39
C LEU A 56 -21.56 22.70 -11.01
N ALA A 57 -21.39 23.20 -12.22
CA ALA A 57 -20.08 23.40 -12.81
C ALA A 57 -19.54 24.79 -12.45
N VAL A 58 -18.30 24.87 -11.99
CA VAL A 58 -17.65 26.14 -11.66
C VAL A 58 -16.24 26.19 -12.23
N GLN A 59 -16.00 27.14 -13.13
CA GLN A 59 -14.65 27.40 -13.62
C GLN A 59 -13.84 28.08 -12.52
N ALA A 60 -12.72 27.50 -12.11
CA ALA A 60 -11.79 28.16 -11.20
C ALA A 60 -10.39 27.55 -11.29
N ASP A 61 -9.39 28.41 -11.41
CA ASP A 61 -7.98 28.06 -11.25
C ASP A 61 -7.61 27.95 -9.77
N ILE A 62 -7.41 26.73 -9.30
CA ILE A 62 -7.10 26.45 -7.89
C ILE A 62 -5.72 26.94 -7.46
N SER A 63 -4.87 27.44 -8.38
CA SER A 63 -3.61 28.11 -8.00
C SER A 63 -3.83 29.54 -7.50
N LYS A 64 -5.01 30.13 -7.76
CA LYS A 64 -5.34 31.52 -7.45
C LYS A 64 -6.37 31.62 -6.34
N SER A 65 -6.00 32.27 -5.24
CA SER A 65 -6.85 32.41 -4.05
C SER A 65 -8.19 33.10 -4.33
N SER A 66 -8.24 34.09 -5.23
CA SER A 66 -9.49 34.76 -5.60
C SER A 66 -10.49 33.83 -6.30
N GLU A 67 -10.00 32.92 -7.15
CA GLU A 67 -10.84 31.95 -7.86
C GLU A 67 -11.27 30.80 -6.93
N ILE A 68 -10.43 30.39 -5.97
CA ILE A 68 -10.82 29.47 -4.88
C ILE A 68 -11.98 30.06 -4.05
N ILE A 69 -11.88 31.32 -3.65
CA ILE A 69 -12.94 32.01 -2.90
C ILE A 69 -14.25 32.04 -3.71
N ARG A 70 -14.17 32.30 -5.03
CA ARG A 70 -15.33 32.25 -5.91
C ARG A 70 -15.95 30.85 -5.94
N LEU A 71 -15.16 29.80 -6.12
CA LEU A 71 -15.64 28.41 -6.13
C LEU A 71 -16.43 28.04 -4.86
N ILE A 72 -15.90 28.40 -3.69
CA ILE A 72 -16.57 28.13 -2.42
C ILE A 72 -17.85 28.98 -2.29
N LYS A 73 -17.81 30.26 -2.64
CA LYS A 73 -18.99 31.14 -2.57
C LYS A 73 -20.13 30.66 -3.48
N GLU A 74 -19.82 30.26 -4.71
CA GLU A 74 -20.83 29.73 -5.64
C GLU A 74 -21.41 28.41 -5.15
N THR A 75 -20.57 27.53 -4.57
CA THR A 75 -21.02 26.30 -3.91
C THR A 75 -22.02 26.58 -2.80
N VAL A 76 -21.67 27.49 -1.88
CA VAL A 76 -22.52 27.83 -0.73
C VAL A 76 -23.77 28.58 -1.16
N ALA A 77 -23.69 29.45 -2.16
CA ALA A 77 -24.86 30.13 -2.72
C ALA A 77 -25.86 29.14 -3.32
N ARG A 78 -25.36 28.05 -3.93
CA ARG A 78 -26.21 27.05 -4.60
C ARG A 78 -26.77 25.98 -3.65
N PHE A 79 -25.98 25.52 -2.69
CA PHE A 79 -26.32 24.36 -1.86
C PHE A 79 -26.27 24.62 -0.35
N GLY A 80 -25.83 25.80 0.09
CA GLY A 80 -25.86 26.24 1.49
C GLY A 80 -24.82 25.63 2.43
N ARG A 81 -24.07 24.61 2.00
CA ARG A 81 -23.10 23.88 2.82
C ARG A 81 -22.02 23.19 1.98
N ILE A 82 -20.98 22.68 2.65
CA ILE A 82 -19.99 21.76 2.10
C ILE A 82 -19.81 20.61 3.09
N ASP A 83 -19.94 19.37 2.63
CA ASP A 83 -19.80 18.18 3.49
C ASP A 83 -18.53 17.40 3.18
N VAL A 84 -18.15 17.37 1.89
CA VAL A 84 -16.94 16.69 1.43
C VAL A 84 -16.18 17.62 0.52
N LEU A 85 -14.91 17.87 0.83
CA LEU A 85 -13.99 18.60 -0.04
C LEU A 85 -12.96 17.62 -0.61
N ILE A 86 -12.79 17.61 -1.93
CA ILE A 86 -11.86 16.72 -2.64
C ILE A 86 -10.93 17.57 -3.53
N PRO A 87 -9.78 18.01 -2.99
CA PRO A 87 -8.74 18.67 -3.79
C PRO A 87 -8.04 17.63 -4.69
N ASN A 88 -8.61 17.37 -5.86
CA ASN A 88 -8.11 16.38 -6.82
C ASN A 88 -7.25 16.98 -7.95
N ALA A 89 -7.49 18.24 -8.32
CA ALA A 89 -6.74 18.91 -9.38
C ALA A 89 -5.22 18.86 -9.12
N ALA A 90 -4.46 18.56 -10.17
CA ALA A 90 -3.01 18.42 -10.09
C ALA A 90 -2.31 18.89 -11.38
N PHE A 91 -1.11 19.41 -11.21
CA PHE A 91 -0.12 19.64 -12.26
C PHE A 91 1.01 18.61 -12.10
N VAL A 92 1.40 17.95 -13.19
CA VAL A 92 2.43 16.89 -13.18
C VAL A 92 3.62 17.37 -14.02
N PRO A 93 4.57 18.13 -13.45
CA PRO A 93 5.80 18.45 -14.15
C PRO A 93 6.64 17.18 -14.32
N VAL A 94 7.24 17.03 -15.51
CA VAL A 94 8.16 15.94 -15.83
C VAL A 94 9.50 16.55 -16.19
N GLY A 95 10.53 16.18 -15.44
CA GLY A 95 11.90 16.68 -15.59
C GLY A 95 12.75 16.34 -14.37
N GLY A 96 14.01 15.97 -14.60
CA GLY A 96 14.96 15.75 -13.52
C GLY A 96 15.39 17.08 -12.89
N LEU A 97 16.25 17.03 -11.86
CA LEU A 97 16.71 18.24 -11.14
C LEU A 97 17.26 19.34 -12.06
N ARG A 98 17.91 18.97 -13.17
CA ARG A 98 18.50 19.92 -14.14
C ARG A 98 17.48 20.59 -15.04
N ASP A 99 16.30 20.01 -15.18
CA ASP A 99 15.25 20.46 -16.09
C ASP A 99 14.21 21.35 -15.38
N ILE A 100 14.26 21.42 -14.05
CA ILE A 100 13.31 22.20 -13.24
C ILE A 100 13.55 23.69 -13.46
N THR A 101 12.51 24.38 -13.92
CA THR A 101 12.45 25.84 -14.01
C THR A 101 11.79 26.44 -12.77
N ALA A 102 12.02 27.73 -12.51
CA ALA A 102 11.34 28.43 -11.43
C ALA A 102 9.82 28.46 -11.67
N GLU A 103 9.42 28.61 -12.93
CA GLU A 103 8.03 28.63 -13.36
C GLU A 103 7.34 27.28 -13.11
N ASP A 104 8.00 26.17 -13.40
CA ASP A 104 7.48 24.83 -13.11
C ASP A 104 7.37 24.58 -11.61
N PHE A 105 8.38 25.00 -10.83
CA PHE A 105 8.36 24.93 -9.37
C PHE A 105 7.17 25.71 -8.78
N ASP A 106 7.05 26.99 -9.13
CA ASP A 106 5.99 27.87 -8.67
C ASP A 106 4.63 27.33 -9.04
N ARG A 107 4.46 26.84 -10.27
CA ARG A 107 3.20 26.28 -10.73
C ARG A 107 2.85 24.97 -10.02
N ALA A 108 3.82 24.08 -9.83
CA ALA A 108 3.60 22.81 -9.12
C ALA A 108 3.19 23.04 -7.67
N PHE A 109 3.87 23.90 -6.94
CA PHE A 109 3.50 24.23 -5.57
C PHE A 109 2.21 25.04 -5.50
N ALA A 110 1.96 25.95 -6.44
CA ALA A 110 0.72 26.72 -6.48
C ALA A 110 -0.50 25.82 -6.70
N VAL A 111 -0.43 24.87 -7.64
CA VAL A 111 -1.55 23.96 -7.96
C VAL A 111 -1.66 22.81 -6.96
N ASN A 112 -0.56 22.13 -6.62
CA ASN A 112 -0.62 20.86 -5.88
C ASN A 112 -0.55 21.03 -4.35
N VAL A 113 -0.08 22.17 -3.84
CA VAL A 113 0.13 22.38 -2.39
C VAL A 113 -0.69 23.56 -1.88
N LYS A 114 -0.41 24.76 -2.41
CA LYS A 114 -1.12 25.99 -2.03
C LYS A 114 -2.61 25.87 -2.34
N GLY A 115 -2.97 25.42 -3.54
CA GLY A 115 -4.37 25.27 -3.95
C GLY A 115 -5.19 24.41 -3.00
N PRO A 116 -4.81 23.14 -2.75
CA PRO A 116 -5.47 22.28 -1.78
C PRO A 116 -5.52 22.87 -0.37
N CYS A 117 -4.45 23.54 0.08
CA CYS A 117 -4.42 24.20 1.39
C CYS A 117 -5.46 25.32 1.50
N PHE A 118 -5.51 26.21 0.51
CA PHE A 118 -6.44 27.33 0.51
C PHE A 118 -7.88 26.90 0.21
N LEU A 119 -8.09 25.85 -0.59
CA LEU A 119 -9.41 25.23 -0.74
C LEU A 119 -9.93 24.73 0.61
N ALA A 120 -9.11 24.03 1.37
CA ALA A 120 -9.47 23.59 2.72
C ALA A 120 -9.78 24.80 3.63
N LYS A 121 -8.89 25.79 3.68
CA LYS A 121 -9.06 27.01 4.48
C LYS A 121 -10.38 27.73 4.18
N GLU A 122 -10.73 27.91 2.91
CA GLU A 122 -11.95 28.61 2.53
C GLU A 122 -13.21 27.76 2.68
N ALA A 123 -13.12 26.43 2.57
CA ALA A 123 -14.26 25.54 2.75
C ALA A 123 -14.65 25.31 4.21
N VAL A 124 -13.67 25.19 5.12
CA VAL A 124 -13.87 24.85 6.55
C VAL A 124 -14.96 25.68 7.25
N PRO A 125 -15.09 27.01 7.04
CA PRO A 125 -16.17 27.80 7.64
C PRO A 125 -17.59 27.32 7.29
N TYR A 126 -17.76 26.55 6.22
CA TYR A 126 -19.04 26.02 5.74
C TYR A 126 -19.19 24.51 5.94
N MET A 127 -18.21 23.87 6.59
CA MET A 127 -18.20 22.45 6.92
C MET A 127 -18.68 22.23 8.35
N LYS A 128 -19.67 21.34 8.53
CA LYS A 128 -20.23 20.99 9.85
C LYS A 128 -19.50 19.79 10.47
N PRO A 129 -19.62 19.54 11.78
CA PRO A 129 -19.17 18.29 12.38
C PRO A 129 -19.70 17.07 11.61
N GLY A 130 -18.80 16.13 11.30
CA GLY A 130 -19.06 14.98 10.43
C GLY A 130 -18.55 15.13 8.99
N SER A 131 -18.24 16.36 8.57
CA SER A 131 -17.67 16.63 7.23
C SER A 131 -16.27 16.05 7.07
N THR A 132 -15.79 15.95 5.84
CA THR A 132 -14.44 15.45 5.57
C THR A 132 -13.72 16.12 4.40
N ILE A 133 -12.41 16.26 4.52
CA ILE A 133 -11.50 16.65 3.45
C ILE A 133 -10.73 15.41 3.03
N ILE A 134 -10.74 15.10 1.73
CA ILE A 134 -10.06 13.94 1.16
C ILE A 134 -9.10 14.42 0.08
N PHE A 135 -7.80 14.45 0.38
CA PHE A 135 -6.77 14.76 -0.59
C PHE A 135 -6.53 13.57 -1.53
N ILE A 136 -6.17 13.86 -2.78
CA ILE A 136 -5.71 12.83 -3.74
C ILE A 136 -4.20 12.96 -3.88
N SER A 137 -3.49 11.99 -3.30
CA SER A 137 -2.04 11.86 -3.34
C SER A 137 -1.60 10.91 -4.47
N THR A 138 -0.50 10.18 -4.28
CA THR A 138 0.02 9.13 -5.16
C THR A 138 0.88 8.19 -4.32
N ASP A 139 0.89 6.90 -4.64
CA ASP A 139 1.72 5.91 -3.94
C ASP A 139 3.22 6.22 -4.04
N LEU A 140 3.63 6.89 -5.12
CA LEU A 140 4.99 7.41 -5.30
C LEU A 140 5.41 8.43 -4.23
N ALA A 141 4.48 9.09 -3.55
CA ALA A 141 4.78 10.10 -2.51
C ALA A 141 5.53 9.51 -1.31
N ASP A 142 5.36 8.21 -1.09
CA ASP A 142 6.01 7.47 -0.01
C ASP A 142 7.01 6.43 -0.57
N SER A 143 7.38 6.51 -1.87
CA SER A 143 8.24 5.52 -2.54
C SER A 143 9.65 6.02 -2.82
N GLY A 144 10.67 5.28 -2.36
CA GLY A 144 12.08 5.52 -2.70
C GLY A 144 12.44 5.20 -4.16
N SER A 145 11.58 4.49 -4.89
CA SER A 145 11.78 4.08 -6.29
C SER A 145 11.07 4.96 -7.31
N ALA A 146 10.55 6.12 -6.89
CA ALA A 146 9.94 7.07 -7.81
C ALA A 146 10.95 7.51 -8.90
N PRO A 147 10.55 7.55 -10.19
CA PRO A 147 11.41 8.04 -11.25
C PRO A 147 11.95 9.45 -10.94
N PRO A 148 13.26 9.71 -11.09
CA PRO A 148 13.85 11.01 -10.81
C PRO A 148 13.19 12.18 -11.56
N GLU A 149 12.60 11.90 -12.72
CA GLU A 149 11.87 12.86 -13.56
C GLU A 149 10.56 13.34 -12.93
N LEU A 150 10.09 12.68 -11.87
CA LEU A 150 8.90 13.09 -11.12
C LEU A 150 9.24 13.81 -9.81
N LEU A 151 10.50 14.23 -9.62
CA LEU A 151 10.99 14.86 -8.38
C LEU A 151 10.03 15.92 -7.83
N LEU A 152 9.66 16.90 -8.65
CA LEU A 152 8.84 18.02 -8.22
C LEU A 152 7.39 17.60 -7.95
N TYR A 153 6.82 16.75 -8.81
CA TYR A 153 5.47 16.21 -8.62
C TYR A 153 5.36 15.41 -7.31
N VAL A 154 6.25 14.43 -7.11
CA VAL A 154 6.26 13.56 -5.92
C VAL A 154 6.48 14.39 -4.66
N SER A 155 7.39 15.36 -4.69
CA SER A 155 7.61 16.30 -3.57
C SER A 155 6.33 17.05 -3.18
N THR A 156 5.55 17.51 -4.16
CA THR A 156 4.26 18.18 -3.87
C THR A 156 3.22 17.24 -3.29
N LYS A 157 3.18 15.97 -3.71
CA LYS A 157 2.26 14.97 -3.15
C LYS A 157 2.67 14.51 -1.75
N ALA A 158 3.97 14.43 -1.46
CA ALA A 158 4.48 14.21 -0.10
C ALA A 158 4.08 15.37 0.84
N ALA A 159 4.09 16.63 0.36
CA ALA A 159 3.58 17.76 1.13
C ALA A 159 2.09 17.60 1.48
N LEU A 160 1.26 17.07 0.56
CA LEU A 160 -0.15 16.75 0.85
C LEU A 160 -0.30 15.64 1.90
N ASN A 161 0.55 14.62 1.86
CA ASN A 161 0.58 13.56 2.88
C ASN A 161 0.83 14.18 4.27
N GLN A 162 1.76 15.11 4.39
CA GLN A 162 2.03 15.80 5.66
C GLN A 162 0.87 16.74 6.06
N MET A 163 0.33 17.52 5.12
CA MET A 163 -0.83 18.39 5.36
C MET A 163 -2.01 17.59 5.89
N THR A 164 -2.27 16.40 5.35
CA THR A 164 -3.33 15.50 5.81
C THR A 164 -3.21 15.20 7.30
N ARG A 165 -2.02 14.81 7.75
CA ARG A 165 -1.76 14.45 9.16
C ARG A 165 -1.90 15.64 10.11
N ILE A 166 -1.46 16.82 9.69
CA ILE A 166 -1.47 18.02 10.54
C ILE A 166 -2.85 18.69 10.55
N MET A 167 -3.50 18.85 9.40
CA MET A 167 -4.86 19.39 9.32
C MET A 167 -5.87 18.51 10.03
N ALA A 168 -5.68 17.18 10.04
CA ALA A 168 -6.53 16.28 10.82
C ALA A 168 -6.54 16.61 12.32
N LYS A 169 -5.40 17.04 12.88
CA LYS A 169 -5.28 17.43 14.29
C LYS A 169 -5.91 18.80 14.54
N ASP A 170 -5.65 19.75 13.65
CA ASP A 170 -6.18 21.12 13.73
C ASP A 170 -7.71 21.16 13.66
N LEU A 171 -8.29 20.37 12.75
CA LEU A 171 -9.74 20.36 12.50
C LEU A 171 -10.52 19.35 13.35
N ALA A 172 -9.83 18.56 14.20
CA ALA A 172 -10.46 17.53 15.04
C ALA A 172 -11.51 18.11 16.00
N THR A 173 -11.23 19.27 16.61
CA THR A 173 -12.14 19.94 17.55
C THR A 173 -13.41 20.49 16.87
N GLN A 174 -13.35 20.69 15.55
CA GLN A 174 -14.49 21.09 14.72
C GLN A 174 -15.28 19.87 14.21
N GLY A 175 -14.84 18.65 14.53
CA GLY A 175 -15.46 17.40 14.07
C GLY A 175 -15.28 17.14 12.58
N ILE A 176 -14.26 17.74 11.93
CA ILE A 176 -13.97 17.57 10.50
C ILE A 176 -12.82 16.58 10.36
N ARG A 177 -13.01 15.55 9.54
CA ARG A 177 -11.99 14.52 9.28
C ARG A 177 -11.14 14.91 8.09
N VAL A 178 -9.85 14.62 8.14
CA VAL A 178 -8.93 14.87 7.01
C VAL A 178 -8.19 13.59 6.68
N ASN A 179 -8.29 13.12 5.45
CA ASN A 179 -7.59 11.92 4.98
C ASN A 179 -7.02 12.16 3.58
N ALA A 180 -6.19 11.24 3.11
CA ALA A 180 -5.74 11.17 1.74
C ALA A 180 -5.97 9.77 1.16
N ILE A 181 -6.31 9.72 -0.12
CA ILE A 181 -6.17 8.51 -0.93
C ILE A 181 -4.84 8.60 -1.67
N SER A 182 -4.09 7.50 -1.67
CA SER A 182 -2.80 7.36 -2.34
C SER A 182 -2.92 6.26 -3.42
N PRO A 183 -3.37 6.62 -4.64
CA PRO A 183 -3.54 5.68 -5.73
C PRO A 183 -2.21 5.20 -6.29
N GLY A 184 -2.19 3.95 -6.77
CA GLY A 184 -1.22 3.54 -7.76
C GLY A 184 -1.56 4.03 -9.17
N ALA A 185 -0.80 3.56 -10.16
CA ALA A 185 -1.02 3.89 -11.56
C ALA A 185 -2.49 3.67 -11.97
N THR A 186 -3.10 4.70 -12.57
CA THR A 186 -4.54 4.75 -12.87
C THR A 186 -4.75 5.23 -14.31
N ARG A 187 -5.63 4.55 -15.04
CA ARG A 187 -5.93 4.77 -16.47
C ARG A 187 -6.75 6.05 -16.69
N THR A 188 -6.08 7.20 -16.60
CA THR A 188 -6.66 8.50 -16.93
C THR A 188 -6.23 8.96 -18.32
N GLU A 189 -6.99 9.87 -18.93
CA GLU A 189 -6.58 10.51 -20.20
C GLU A 189 -5.20 11.16 -20.09
N LEU A 190 -4.91 11.81 -18.95
CA LEU A 190 -3.61 12.42 -18.70
C LEU A 190 -2.51 11.36 -18.68
N PHE A 191 -2.70 10.29 -17.89
CA PHE A 191 -1.73 9.20 -17.77
C PHE A 191 -1.44 8.53 -19.12
N ASN A 192 -2.47 8.31 -19.93
CA ASN A 192 -2.33 7.74 -21.27
C ASN A 192 -1.64 8.68 -22.27
N LYS A 193 -1.79 10.01 -22.10
CA LYS A 193 -1.12 11.00 -22.96
C LYS A 193 0.33 11.23 -22.57
N THR A 194 0.67 11.08 -21.29
CA THR A 194 2.02 11.34 -20.78
C THR A 194 2.92 10.11 -20.76
N ASN A 195 2.38 8.91 -21.00
CA ASN A 195 3.15 7.66 -21.02
C ASN A 195 2.97 6.94 -22.35
N SER A 196 4.04 6.32 -22.86
CA SER A 196 3.96 5.42 -24.00
C SER A 196 3.18 4.15 -23.66
N VAL A 197 2.64 3.48 -24.68
CA VAL A 197 1.97 2.18 -24.52
C VAL A 197 2.89 1.17 -23.82
N ASP A 198 4.17 1.14 -24.19
CA ASP A 198 5.17 0.25 -23.58
C ASP A 198 5.40 0.57 -22.09
N THR A 199 5.48 1.86 -21.73
CA THR A 199 5.60 2.27 -20.32
C THR A 199 4.35 1.88 -19.53
N ILE A 200 3.16 2.06 -20.10
CA ILE A 200 1.90 1.67 -19.44
C ILE A 200 1.84 0.15 -19.26
N GLN A 201 2.21 -0.63 -20.28
CA GLN A 201 2.27 -2.10 -20.20
C GLN A 201 3.31 -2.55 -19.18
N LYS A 202 4.47 -1.88 -19.12
CA LYS A 202 5.49 -2.15 -18.11
C LYS A 202 4.94 -1.86 -16.72
N ILE A 203 4.37 -0.69 -16.47
CA ILE A 203 3.78 -0.36 -15.16
C ILE A 203 2.68 -1.36 -14.78
N ALA A 204 1.77 -1.67 -15.71
CA ALA A 204 0.75 -2.69 -15.53
C ALA A 204 1.36 -4.05 -15.20
N SER A 205 2.46 -4.44 -15.86
CA SER A 205 3.11 -5.73 -15.64
C SER A 205 3.79 -5.86 -14.29
N HIS A 206 4.10 -4.74 -13.63
CA HIS A 206 4.62 -4.71 -12.26
C HIS A 206 3.50 -4.61 -11.20
N ASN A 207 2.25 -4.35 -11.60
CA ASN A 207 1.13 -4.28 -10.68
C ASN A 207 0.54 -5.68 -10.39
N PRO A 208 0.14 -5.94 -9.13
CA PRO A 208 -0.56 -7.14 -8.70
C PRO A 208 -1.81 -7.58 -9.47
N PHE A 209 -2.41 -6.71 -10.27
CA PHE A 209 -3.55 -7.08 -11.11
C PHE A 209 -3.21 -7.19 -12.61
N LYS A 210 -1.91 -7.09 -12.99
CA LYS A 210 -1.41 -6.98 -14.39
C LYS A 210 -2.11 -5.90 -15.20
N ARG A 211 -2.64 -4.91 -14.50
CA ARG A 211 -3.33 -3.77 -15.06
C ARG A 211 -3.11 -2.61 -14.13
N ILE A 212 -3.20 -1.42 -14.70
CA ILE A 212 -3.41 -0.21 -13.91
C ILE A 212 -4.89 -0.11 -13.54
N ALA A 213 -5.16 0.57 -12.43
CA ALA A 213 -6.52 0.77 -11.95
C ALA A 213 -7.34 1.60 -12.94
N ASP A 214 -8.64 1.40 -12.95
CA ASP A 214 -9.57 2.34 -13.58
C ASP A 214 -9.94 3.46 -12.60
N PRO A 215 -10.23 4.67 -13.09
CA PRO A 215 -10.64 5.80 -12.23
C PRO A 215 -11.78 5.47 -11.26
N ASP A 216 -12.72 4.62 -11.68
CA ASP A 216 -13.87 4.20 -10.86
C ASP A 216 -13.47 3.37 -9.63
N GLU A 217 -12.36 2.63 -9.70
CA GLU A 217 -11.85 1.88 -8.55
C GLU A 217 -11.24 2.81 -7.50
N ILE A 218 -10.57 3.88 -7.95
CA ILE A 218 -10.09 4.93 -7.06
C ILE A 218 -11.26 5.69 -6.45
N ALA A 219 -12.27 6.04 -7.25
CA ALA A 219 -13.50 6.66 -6.75
C ALA A 219 -14.23 5.77 -5.74
N GLY A 220 -14.25 4.45 -5.96
CA GLY A 220 -14.77 3.48 -5.02
C GLY A 220 -14.07 3.55 -3.65
N ALA A 221 -12.73 3.64 -3.64
CA ALA A 221 -11.96 3.80 -2.41
C ALA A 221 -12.21 5.16 -1.73
N VAL A 222 -12.25 6.26 -2.50
CA VAL A 222 -12.61 7.60 -1.98
C VAL A 222 -14.01 7.55 -1.33
N SER A 223 -14.95 6.82 -1.94
CA SER A 223 -16.32 6.74 -1.44
C SER A 223 -16.44 6.14 -0.05
N LEU A 224 -15.48 5.30 0.35
CA LEU A 224 -15.46 4.74 1.70
C LEU A 224 -15.25 5.84 2.75
N LEU A 225 -14.59 6.96 2.42
CA LEU A 225 -14.19 7.99 3.37
C LEU A 225 -15.23 9.10 3.59
N TRP A 226 -16.24 9.24 2.73
CA TRP A 226 -17.36 10.16 2.97
C TRP A 226 -18.57 9.50 3.63
N LYS A 227 -18.54 8.18 3.82
CA LYS A 227 -19.62 7.42 4.45
C LYS A 227 -19.54 7.48 5.97
N ASP A 228 -20.70 7.34 6.63
CA ASP A 228 -20.81 7.41 8.09
C ASP A 228 -19.95 6.36 8.82
N GLU A 229 -19.77 5.20 8.20
CA GLU A 229 -18.97 4.10 8.73
C GLU A 229 -17.47 4.47 8.84
N SER A 230 -17.03 5.53 8.16
CA SER A 230 -15.65 6.03 8.20
C SER A 230 -15.41 7.13 9.23
N ARG A 231 -16.37 7.44 10.11
CA ARG A 231 -16.29 8.56 11.07
C ARG A 231 -15.12 8.48 12.05
N TRP A 232 -14.51 7.30 12.24
CA TRP A 232 -13.30 7.12 13.04
C TRP A 232 -11.98 7.22 12.26
N ILE A 233 -12.06 7.37 10.93
CA ILE A 233 -10.89 7.46 10.04
C ILE A 233 -10.55 8.93 9.84
N THR A 234 -9.44 9.38 10.40
CA THR A 234 -8.86 10.72 10.21
C THR A 234 -7.33 10.67 10.32
N GLY A 235 -6.63 11.57 9.64
CA GLY A 235 -5.18 11.66 9.57
C GLY A 235 -4.51 10.55 8.76
N GLN A 236 -5.27 9.76 7.99
CA GLN A 236 -4.74 8.58 7.28
C GLN A 236 -4.40 8.90 5.82
N VAL A 237 -3.31 8.30 5.34
CA VAL A 237 -2.99 8.18 3.92
C VAL A 237 -3.28 6.73 3.51
N VAL A 238 -4.42 6.51 2.85
CA VAL A 238 -4.89 5.18 2.49
C VAL A 238 -4.33 4.80 1.12
N LYS A 239 -3.45 3.79 1.08
CA LYS A 239 -2.87 3.26 -0.15
C LYS A 239 -3.88 2.39 -0.90
N VAL A 240 -4.01 2.63 -2.20
CA VAL A 240 -4.91 1.88 -3.11
C VAL A 240 -4.06 1.38 -4.29
N ASN A 241 -3.22 0.35 -4.03
CA ASN A 241 -2.11 -0.03 -4.92
C ASN A 241 -1.81 -1.55 -5.12
N GLY A 242 -2.20 -2.49 -4.23
CA GLY A 242 -2.25 -3.94 -4.58
C GLY A 242 -1.60 -5.04 -3.68
N GLY A 243 -0.82 -4.75 -2.62
CA GLY A 243 -0.43 -5.69 -1.52
C GLY A 243 0.88 -6.54 -1.63
N ILE A 244 1.47 -7.00 -0.49
CA ILE A 244 2.88 -7.50 -0.34
C ILE A 244 3.19 -8.94 -0.74
N GLY A 245 2.45 -9.92 -0.19
CA GLY A 245 2.71 -11.33 -0.49
C GLY A 245 2.51 -11.63 -1.97
N HIS A 246 1.64 -10.84 -2.61
CA HIS A 246 1.46 -10.83 -4.04
C HIS A 246 2.70 -10.29 -4.76
N THR A 247 3.19 -9.08 -4.41
CA THR A 247 4.37 -8.47 -5.06
C THR A 247 5.59 -9.41 -5.09
N LEU A 248 5.91 -10.08 -3.98
CA LEU A 248 7.03 -11.05 -3.94
C LEU A 248 6.79 -12.24 -4.87
N ALA A 249 5.58 -12.80 -4.86
CA ALA A 249 5.20 -13.90 -5.75
C ALA A 249 5.28 -13.48 -7.23
N GLU A 250 4.92 -12.24 -7.55
CA GLU A 250 5.10 -11.71 -8.90
C GLU A 250 6.55 -11.58 -9.31
N ARG A 251 7.40 -11.07 -8.42
CA ARG A 251 8.84 -10.91 -8.69
C ARG A 251 9.50 -12.26 -8.92
N LEU A 252 9.11 -13.31 -8.20
CA LEU A 252 9.56 -14.67 -8.44
C LEU A 252 9.16 -15.18 -9.83
N ILE A 253 7.89 -14.99 -10.24
CA ILE A 253 7.44 -15.37 -11.59
C ILE A 253 8.15 -14.56 -12.68
N GLN A 254 8.36 -13.25 -12.47
CA GLN A 254 9.09 -12.38 -13.40
C GLN A 254 10.54 -12.82 -13.58
N ASN A 255 11.16 -13.38 -12.54
CA ASN A 255 12.50 -13.97 -12.59
C ASN A 255 12.50 -15.45 -13.03
N GLY A 256 11.38 -15.94 -13.61
CA GLY A 256 11.30 -17.25 -14.25
C GLY A 256 10.93 -18.43 -13.34
N SER A 257 10.60 -18.18 -12.07
CA SER A 257 10.17 -19.24 -11.16
C SER A 257 8.70 -19.63 -11.40
N PHE A 258 8.37 -20.91 -11.25
CA PHE A 258 6.98 -21.33 -11.07
C PHE A 258 6.58 -21.06 -9.60
N VAL A 259 5.42 -20.44 -9.36
CA VAL A 259 4.99 -20.10 -8.00
C VAL A 259 3.67 -20.77 -7.62
N ILE A 260 3.71 -21.54 -6.55
CA ILE A 260 2.52 -22.06 -5.89
C ILE A 260 2.12 -21.04 -4.82
N ALA A 261 1.13 -20.19 -5.10
CA ALA A 261 0.60 -19.24 -4.15
C ALA A 261 -0.31 -19.96 -3.14
N VAL A 262 -0.09 -19.71 -1.86
CA VAL A 262 -0.80 -20.40 -0.78
C VAL A 262 -1.43 -19.36 0.15
N GLY A 263 -2.73 -19.51 0.47
CA GLY A 263 -3.42 -18.55 1.34
C GLY A 263 -4.86 -18.89 1.67
N ARG A 264 -5.50 -18.07 2.51
CA ARG A 264 -6.87 -18.30 2.99
C ARG A 264 -7.96 -17.95 1.98
N ARG A 265 -7.71 -16.92 1.18
CA ARG A 265 -8.70 -16.26 0.31
C ARG A 265 -8.64 -16.88 -1.08
N LYS A 266 -9.52 -17.85 -1.36
CA LYS A 266 -9.56 -18.57 -2.63
C LYS A 266 -9.64 -17.66 -3.86
N GLU A 267 -10.49 -16.64 -3.79
CA GLU A 267 -10.67 -15.68 -4.89
C GLU A 267 -9.35 -15.01 -5.30
N ASN A 268 -8.53 -14.61 -4.31
CA ASN A 268 -7.24 -13.98 -4.58
C ASN A 268 -6.24 -14.96 -5.22
N LEU A 269 -6.29 -16.23 -4.83
CA LEU A 269 -5.44 -17.29 -5.39
C LEU A 269 -5.86 -17.63 -6.82
N ASP A 270 -7.16 -17.76 -7.06
CA ASP A 270 -7.70 -18.05 -8.38
C ASP A 270 -7.36 -16.92 -9.37
N LEU A 271 -7.48 -15.66 -8.94
CA LEU A 271 -7.05 -14.50 -9.73
C LEU A 271 -5.54 -14.52 -10.03
N PHE A 272 -4.70 -14.92 -9.06
CA PHE A 272 -3.26 -15.05 -9.28
C PHE A 272 -2.93 -16.13 -10.32
N VAL A 273 -3.57 -17.30 -10.24
CA VAL A 273 -3.38 -18.39 -11.21
C VAL A 273 -3.91 -18.01 -12.59
N GLN A 274 -5.10 -17.41 -12.66
CA GLN A 274 -5.70 -16.93 -13.91
C GLN A 274 -4.76 -15.95 -14.64
N LYS A 275 -4.15 -15.05 -13.88
CA LYS A 275 -3.26 -14.00 -14.36
C LYS A 275 -1.94 -14.53 -14.93
N HIS A 276 -1.31 -15.51 -14.28
CA HIS A 276 0.01 -16.01 -14.70
C HIS A 276 -0.06 -17.26 -15.59
N GLY A 277 -1.23 -17.91 -15.60
CA GLY A 277 -1.50 -19.16 -16.30
C GLY A 277 -1.01 -20.38 -15.52
N PRO A 278 -1.63 -21.55 -15.74
CA PRO A 278 -1.29 -22.79 -15.02
C PRO A 278 0.13 -23.29 -15.31
N ALA A 279 0.80 -22.77 -16.35
CA ALA A 279 2.18 -23.07 -16.68
C ALA A 279 3.21 -22.32 -15.80
N ARG A 280 2.79 -21.29 -15.04
CA ARG A 280 3.68 -20.47 -14.21
C ARG A 280 3.20 -20.29 -12.78
N ALA A 281 1.94 -20.59 -12.50
CA ALA A 281 1.38 -20.45 -11.16
C ALA A 281 0.36 -21.53 -10.84
N ALA A 282 0.30 -21.89 -9.55
CA ALA A 282 -0.76 -22.68 -8.94
C ALA A 282 -1.26 -21.99 -7.65
N GLY A 283 -2.45 -22.35 -7.19
CA GLY A 283 -3.11 -21.74 -6.05
C GLY A 283 -3.61 -22.80 -5.08
N ILE A 284 -3.24 -22.72 -3.81
CA ILE A 284 -3.65 -23.65 -2.76
C ILE A 284 -4.32 -22.89 -1.62
N GLN A 285 -5.62 -23.13 -1.45
CA GLN A 285 -6.36 -22.54 -0.34
C GLN A 285 -6.11 -23.31 0.96
N PHE A 286 -5.82 -22.62 2.06
CA PHE A 286 -5.79 -23.21 3.40
C PHE A 286 -6.12 -22.18 4.47
N ASP A 287 -6.77 -22.59 5.57
CA ASP A 287 -7.10 -21.71 6.70
C ASP A 287 -6.44 -22.13 8.02
N ARG A 288 -6.16 -23.43 8.24
CA ARG A 288 -5.72 -23.92 9.57
C ARG A 288 -4.76 -25.12 9.57
N LYS A 289 -5.04 -26.16 8.78
CA LYS A 289 -4.15 -27.33 8.62
C LYS A 289 -3.66 -27.38 7.20
N PHE A 290 -2.35 -27.35 7.05
CA PHE A 290 -1.68 -27.49 5.78
C PHE A 290 -0.89 -28.79 5.78
N GLU A 291 -1.05 -29.59 4.73
CA GLU A 291 -0.39 -30.89 4.60
C GLU A 291 0.67 -30.83 3.49
N PRO A 292 1.96 -30.67 3.84
CA PRO A 292 3.05 -30.57 2.88
C PRO A 292 3.09 -31.72 1.87
N ALA A 293 2.72 -32.94 2.29
CA ALA A 293 2.71 -34.12 1.43
C ALA A 293 1.77 -33.99 0.21
N SER A 294 0.64 -33.27 0.35
CA SER A 294 -0.29 -33.04 -0.76
C SER A 294 0.34 -32.15 -1.85
N VAL A 295 1.16 -31.17 -1.43
CA VAL A 295 1.86 -30.26 -2.32
C VAL A 295 3.02 -30.96 -2.99
N THR A 296 3.84 -31.69 -2.24
CA THR A 296 5.01 -32.39 -2.82
C THR A 296 4.61 -33.54 -3.75
N ALA A 297 3.46 -34.16 -3.52
CA ALA A 297 2.91 -35.15 -4.45
C ALA A 297 2.45 -34.52 -5.77
N SER A 298 1.87 -33.32 -5.71
CA SER A 298 1.37 -32.60 -6.89
C SER A 298 2.47 -31.81 -7.62
N HIS A 299 3.54 -31.45 -6.91
CA HIS A 299 4.66 -30.65 -7.37
C HIS A 299 5.99 -31.30 -6.95
N PRO A 300 6.36 -32.45 -7.57
CA PRO A 300 7.60 -33.15 -7.24
C PRO A 300 8.87 -32.35 -7.59
N ASP A 301 8.74 -31.33 -8.42
CA ASP A 301 9.77 -30.37 -8.82
C ASP A 301 9.96 -29.22 -7.81
N LEU A 302 9.09 -29.06 -6.81
CA LEU A 302 9.21 -28.04 -5.76
C LEU A 302 10.58 -28.05 -5.07
N ASP A 303 11.31 -26.94 -5.14
CA ASP A 303 12.67 -26.82 -4.60
C ASP A 303 12.82 -25.72 -3.54
N CYS A 304 11.84 -24.84 -3.42
CA CYS A 304 11.86 -23.71 -2.49
C CYS A 304 10.52 -23.58 -1.76
N VAL A 305 10.57 -23.37 -0.45
CA VAL A 305 9.40 -23.01 0.37
C VAL A 305 9.65 -21.66 1.02
N PHE A 306 8.80 -20.68 0.69
CA PHE A 306 8.83 -19.33 1.26
C PHE A 306 7.75 -19.17 2.34
N LEU A 307 8.18 -18.91 3.57
CA LEU A 307 7.33 -18.74 4.75
C LEU A 307 7.26 -17.26 5.13
N ASN A 308 6.12 -16.61 4.82
CA ASN A 308 5.90 -15.16 4.92
C ASN A 308 4.72 -14.77 5.84
N SER A 309 3.88 -15.71 6.25
CA SER A 309 2.69 -15.37 7.06
C SER A 309 3.10 -14.77 8.40
N GLY A 310 2.52 -13.62 8.75
CA GLY A 310 2.75 -13.00 10.04
C GLY A 310 1.56 -12.15 10.45
N ILE A 311 1.24 -12.20 11.73
CA ILE A 311 0.33 -11.27 12.40
C ILE A 311 1.08 -10.64 13.57
N GLN A 312 0.77 -9.40 13.91
CA GLN A 312 1.42 -8.70 15.02
C GLN A 312 0.33 -7.98 15.79
N ARG A 313 0.29 -8.14 17.11
CA ARG A 313 -0.58 -7.34 17.98
C ARG A 313 0.26 -6.72 19.08
N ARG A 314 -0.29 -5.72 19.74
CA ARG A 314 0.31 -5.00 20.84
C ARG A 314 -0.19 -5.59 22.16
N SER A 315 0.73 -6.22 22.89
CA SER A 315 0.48 -6.63 24.28
C SER A 315 1.14 -5.64 25.23
N ILE A 316 0.35 -5.03 26.12
CA ILE A 316 0.85 -4.07 27.12
C ILE A 316 0.84 -4.77 28.49
N PHE A 317 1.94 -5.45 28.83
CA PHE A 317 2.02 -6.21 30.09
C PHE A 317 1.98 -5.34 31.36
N SER A 318 2.13 -4.01 31.24
CA SER A 318 1.87 -3.06 32.33
C SER A 318 0.38 -2.80 32.57
N GLU A 319 -0.49 -3.24 31.66
CA GLU A 319 -1.96 -3.17 31.71
C GLU A 319 -2.50 -4.60 31.50
N PRO A 320 -2.32 -5.52 32.46
CA PRO A 320 -2.52 -6.97 32.27
C PRO A 320 -3.97 -7.33 31.86
N GLU A 321 -4.95 -6.51 32.20
CA GLU A 321 -6.35 -6.63 31.77
C GLU A 321 -6.55 -6.47 30.26
N THR A 322 -5.58 -5.88 29.55
CA THR A 322 -5.59 -5.75 28.08
C THR A 322 -5.02 -6.98 27.37
N ILE A 323 -4.52 -7.97 28.12
CA ILE A 323 -3.88 -9.17 27.57
C ILE A 323 -4.93 -10.24 27.24
N ASP A 324 -5.12 -10.47 25.95
CA ASP A 324 -5.89 -11.60 25.44
C ASP A 324 -4.96 -12.78 25.11
N ILE A 325 -5.05 -13.85 25.90
CA ILE A 325 -4.24 -15.06 25.75
C ILE A 325 -4.58 -15.81 24.45
N ASP A 326 -5.83 -15.80 24.00
CA ASP A 326 -6.22 -16.48 22.77
C ASP A 326 -5.59 -15.77 21.55
N SER A 327 -5.56 -14.44 21.56
CA SER A 327 -4.84 -13.64 20.57
C SER A 327 -3.34 -13.91 20.55
N ILE A 328 -2.70 -14.02 21.72
CA ILE A 328 -1.28 -14.38 21.83
C ILE A 328 -1.03 -15.79 21.29
N GLN A 329 -1.92 -16.74 21.61
CA GLN A 329 -1.79 -18.12 21.15
C GLN A 329 -1.96 -18.23 19.64
N GLU A 330 -2.85 -17.42 19.04
CA GLU A 330 -2.97 -17.30 17.58
C GLU A 330 -1.68 -16.72 16.97
N GLU A 331 -1.08 -15.67 17.55
CA GLU A 331 0.19 -15.11 17.08
C GLU A 331 1.34 -16.12 17.17
N LEU A 332 1.45 -16.85 18.28
CA LEU A 332 2.41 -17.95 18.44
C LEU A 332 2.16 -19.06 17.41
N THR A 333 0.90 -19.30 17.06
CA THR A 333 0.56 -20.28 16.04
C THR A 333 1.01 -19.84 14.66
N VAL A 334 0.60 -18.65 14.22
CA VAL A 334 0.85 -18.14 12.87
C VAL A 334 2.33 -17.84 12.64
N ASN A 335 2.98 -17.17 13.59
CA ASN A 335 4.34 -16.65 13.41
C ASN A 335 5.42 -17.67 13.77
N TYR A 336 5.12 -18.64 14.65
CA TYR A 336 6.14 -19.56 15.20
C TYR A 336 5.83 -21.02 14.85
N THR A 337 4.81 -21.61 15.47
CA THR A 337 4.63 -23.07 15.41
C THR A 337 4.26 -23.56 14.00
N SER A 338 3.54 -22.76 13.21
CA SER A 338 3.22 -23.08 11.82
C SER A 338 4.48 -23.19 10.96
N TYR A 339 5.47 -22.32 11.17
CA TYR A 339 6.73 -22.35 10.43
C TYR A 339 7.51 -23.62 10.75
N LEU A 340 7.59 -23.98 12.04
CA LEU A 340 8.23 -25.24 12.48
C LEU A 340 7.54 -26.46 11.87
N ALA A 341 6.20 -26.49 11.90
CA ALA A 341 5.41 -27.60 11.36
C ALA A 341 5.62 -27.76 9.85
N LEU A 342 5.61 -26.65 9.11
CA LEU A 342 5.82 -26.63 7.66
C LEU A 342 7.25 -27.05 7.30
N THR A 343 8.26 -26.50 7.97
CA THR A 343 9.65 -26.91 7.77
C THR A 343 9.83 -28.40 8.06
N LYS A 344 9.31 -28.90 9.18
CA LYS A 344 9.34 -30.34 9.50
C LYS A 344 8.70 -31.18 8.39
N GLY A 345 7.56 -30.74 7.86
CA GLY A 345 6.83 -31.50 6.84
C GLY A 345 7.50 -31.51 5.46
N PHE A 346 8.15 -30.42 5.06
CA PHE A 346 8.84 -30.34 3.76
C PHE A 346 10.30 -30.84 3.80
N LEU A 347 10.94 -30.84 4.97
CA LEU A 347 12.37 -31.15 5.08
C LEU A 347 12.77 -32.54 4.54
N PRO A 348 12.04 -33.64 4.83
CA PRO A 348 12.39 -34.95 4.28
C PRO A 348 12.38 -34.97 2.75
N PHE A 349 11.41 -34.29 2.14
CA PHE A 349 11.31 -34.17 0.68
C PHE A 349 12.48 -33.38 0.09
N PHE A 350 12.85 -32.26 0.71
CA PHE A 350 14.01 -31.46 0.29
C PHE A 350 15.35 -32.17 0.46
N GLN A 351 15.52 -32.96 1.54
CA GLN A 351 16.72 -33.77 1.73
C GLN A 351 16.80 -34.95 0.76
N ALA A 352 15.67 -35.48 0.27
CA ALA A 352 15.65 -36.59 -0.68
C ALA A 352 16.12 -36.18 -2.10
N LYS A 353 15.94 -34.93 -2.53
CA LYS A 353 16.22 -34.48 -3.91
C LYS A 353 17.70 -34.50 -4.31
N SER A 354 18.19 -35.50 -5.04
CA SER A 354 19.62 -35.64 -5.37
C SER A 354 20.18 -34.57 -6.31
N ASP A 355 19.34 -34.00 -7.19
CA ASP A 355 19.83 -33.37 -8.43
C ASP A 355 19.80 -31.84 -8.41
N MET A 356 19.32 -31.22 -7.32
CA MET A 356 19.22 -29.76 -7.22
C MET A 356 19.29 -29.27 -5.76
N PRO A 357 19.86 -28.07 -5.50
CA PRO A 357 19.76 -27.42 -4.21
C PRO A 357 18.29 -27.12 -3.89
N THR A 358 17.93 -27.23 -2.61
CA THR A 358 16.61 -26.86 -2.12
C THR A 358 16.73 -25.78 -1.05
N SER A 359 15.68 -25.01 -0.80
CA SER A 359 15.74 -23.91 0.16
C SER A 359 14.46 -23.70 0.96
N PHE A 360 14.65 -23.31 2.21
CA PHE A 360 13.63 -22.61 2.99
C PHE A 360 13.99 -21.14 3.05
N ILE A 361 13.01 -20.27 2.76
CA ILE A 361 13.12 -18.82 2.92
C ILE A 361 12.15 -18.39 4.01
N PHE A 362 12.64 -17.71 5.03
CA PHE A 362 11.85 -17.27 6.18
C PHE A 362 11.79 -15.75 6.26
N LYS A 363 10.58 -15.18 6.38
CA LYS A 363 10.41 -13.80 6.86
C LYS A 363 10.37 -13.78 8.39
N ALA A 364 11.17 -12.93 9.02
CA ALA A 364 11.51 -13.00 10.44
C ALA A 364 10.31 -13.03 11.42
N ALA A 365 10.28 -14.10 12.21
CA ALA A 365 9.68 -14.21 13.55
C ALA A 365 10.47 -15.18 14.47
N LEU A 366 11.40 -15.98 13.92
CA LEU A 366 12.00 -17.16 14.55
C LEU A 366 13.53 -17.16 14.52
N HIS A 367 14.15 -15.99 14.61
CA HIS A 367 15.56 -15.81 14.23
C HIS A 367 16.54 -16.79 14.90
N HIS A 368 16.46 -17.01 16.21
CA HIS A 368 17.35 -17.96 16.89
C HIS A 368 17.11 -19.41 16.45
N TRP A 369 15.85 -19.81 16.22
CA TRP A 369 15.54 -21.13 15.70
C TRP A 369 16.05 -21.32 14.26
N ILE A 370 15.97 -20.28 13.42
CA ILE A 370 16.52 -20.30 12.06
C ILE A 370 18.04 -20.47 12.09
N LEU A 371 18.75 -19.82 13.02
CA LEU A 371 20.19 -20.03 13.21
C LEU A 371 20.52 -21.47 13.62
N CYS A 372 19.76 -22.04 14.56
CA CYS A 372 19.92 -23.46 14.93
C CYS A 372 19.66 -24.39 13.75
N LEU A 373 18.58 -24.15 13.00
CA LEU A 373 18.23 -24.93 11.82
C LEU A 373 19.34 -24.86 10.75
N ARG A 374 19.87 -23.67 10.47
CA ARG A 374 20.98 -23.47 9.52
C ARG A 374 22.22 -24.27 9.92
N GLU A 375 22.56 -24.25 11.21
CA GLU A 375 23.72 -24.99 11.72
C GLU A 375 23.50 -26.51 11.75
N GLN A 376 22.27 -26.98 11.98
CA GLN A 376 21.91 -28.40 11.90
C GLN A 376 21.90 -28.93 10.47
N LEU A 377 21.50 -28.10 9.50
CA LEU A 377 21.47 -28.45 8.09
C LEU A 377 22.80 -28.16 7.37
N LYS A 378 23.80 -27.66 8.09
CA LYS A 378 25.15 -27.42 7.58
C LYS A 378 25.77 -28.72 7.07
N GLY A 379 26.09 -28.77 5.79
CA GLY A 379 26.57 -29.97 5.10
C GLY A 379 25.49 -30.75 4.35
N THR A 380 24.22 -30.38 4.49
CA THR A 380 23.16 -30.81 3.58
C THR A 380 23.06 -29.84 2.39
N LYS A 381 22.31 -30.25 1.36
CA LYS A 381 21.98 -29.39 0.20
C LYS A 381 20.82 -28.41 0.46
N VAL A 382 20.22 -28.45 1.65
CA VAL A 382 19.08 -27.60 2.01
C VAL A 382 19.62 -26.26 2.52
N LYS A 383 19.41 -25.20 1.76
CA LYS A 383 19.74 -23.82 2.16
C LYS A 383 18.67 -23.25 3.08
N VAL A 384 19.10 -22.44 4.03
CA VAL A 384 18.22 -21.75 4.98
C VAL A 384 18.47 -20.26 4.86
N VAL A 385 17.56 -19.59 4.15
CA VAL A 385 17.60 -18.15 3.91
C VAL A 385 16.69 -17.45 4.90
N GLU A 386 17.19 -16.37 5.49
CA GLU A 386 16.41 -15.52 6.38
C GLU A 386 16.35 -14.10 5.85
N ILE A 387 15.13 -13.57 5.78
CA ILE A 387 14.88 -12.17 5.47
C ILE A 387 14.52 -11.48 6.77
N PHE A 388 15.25 -10.40 7.08
CA PHE A 388 14.98 -9.51 8.19
C PHE A 388 14.21 -8.32 7.64
N PRO A 389 12.86 -8.41 7.55
CA PRO A 389 12.07 -7.29 7.13
C PRO A 389 12.20 -6.18 8.16
N PRO A 390 12.23 -4.91 7.74
CA PRO A 390 11.84 -3.82 8.60
C PRO A 390 10.32 -3.85 8.74
N LEU A 391 9.77 -2.80 9.32
CA LEU A 391 8.35 -2.55 9.27
C LEU A 391 7.98 -2.28 7.80
N VAL A 392 7.13 -3.11 7.18
CA VAL A 392 6.77 -3.00 5.76
C VAL A 392 5.32 -2.59 5.63
N GLU A 393 5.01 -1.64 4.76
CA GLU A 393 3.67 -1.09 4.61
C GLU A 393 2.75 -2.02 3.79
N THR A 394 2.05 -2.91 4.51
CA THR A 394 1.07 -3.86 3.99
C THR A 394 -0.38 -3.39 4.19
N GLU A 395 -1.31 -4.04 3.50
CA GLU A 395 -2.76 -3.92 3.71
C GLU A 395 -3.25 -4.50 5.06
N LEU A 396 -2.41 -5.24 5.80
CA LEU A 396 -2.75 -5.88 7.07
C LEU A 396 -2.49 -4.97 8.29
N HIS A 397 -2.01 -3.75 8.04
CA HIS A 397 -1.59 -2.78 9.06
C HIS A 397 -2.62 -1.67 9.31
N ASP A 398 -3.88 -1.94 8.99
CA ASP A 398 -4.98 -1.01 9.19
C ASP A 398 -5.67 -1.20 10.56
N ALA A 399 -6.56 -0.26 10.91
CA ALA A 399 -7.31 -0.31 12.17
C ALA A 399 -8.29 -1.50 12.26
N LYS A 400 -8.60 -2.17 11.14
CA LYS A 400 -9.49 -3.34 11.11
C LYS A 400 -8.75 -4.61 11.50
N HIS A 401 -7.48 -4.73 11.13
CA HIS A 401 -6.67 -5.92 11.37
C HIS A 401 -5.69 -5.77 12.54
N GLN A 402 -5.33 -4.53 12.93
CA GLN A 402 -4.44 -4.20 14.06
C GLN A 402 -4.90 -2.91 14.80
N PRO A 403 -6.08 -2.89 15.43
CA PRO A 403 -6.67 -1.70 16.05
C PRO A 403 -5.79 -1.07 17.16
N ASP A 404 -5.01 -1.90 17.84
CA ASP A 404 -4.11 -1.65 18.96
C ASP A 404 -2.72 -1.09 18.57
N MET A 405 -2.35 -1.18 17.28
CA MET A 405 -1.06 -0.71 16.75
C MET A 405 -1.11 0.70 16.12
N THR A 406 -2.27 1.37 16.16
CA THR A 406 -2.51 2.65 15.45
C THR A 406 -1.89 3.90 16.10
N LYS A 407 -1.45 3.83 17.36
CA LYS A 407 -0.81 4.95 18.08
C LYS A 407 0.71 4.77 18.15
N ASN A 408 1.47 5.73 17.61
CA ASN A 408 2.94 5.88 17.71
C ASN A 408 3.80 4.83 16.97
N ARG A 409 3.40 4.41 15.77
CA ARG A 409 4.20 3.47 14.96
C ARG A 409 5.32 4.19 14.18
N PRO A 410 6.55 3.64 14.09
CA PRO A 410 7.56 4.09 13.13
C PRO A 410 7.07 3.89 11.69
N GLU A 411 7.42 4.81 10.78
CA GLU A 411 7.13 4.66 9.34
C GLU A 411 7.84 3.42 8.78
N GLY A 412 7.11 2.64 7.99
CA GLY A 412 7.63 1.42 7.37
C GLY A 412 8.17 1.68 5.98
N ILE A 413 8.96 0.76 5.43
CA ILE A 413 9.37 0.85 4.03
C ILE A 413 8.23 0.39 3.11
N PRO A 414 8.15 0.91 1.88
CA PRO A 414 7.22 0.42 0.87
C PRO A 414 7.41 -1.06 0.55
N VAL A 415 6.31 -1.71 0.23
CA VAL A 415 6.26 -3.11 -0.21
C VAL A 415 7.17 -3.44 -1.38
N ASP A 416 7.16 -2.60 -2.41
CA ASP A 416 7.89 -2.88 -3.65
C ASP A 416 9.39 -2.70 -3.44
N GLU A 417 9.78 -1.70 -2.65
CA GLU A 417 11.18 -1.50 -2.22
C GLU A 417 11.68 -2.70 -1.40
N PHE A 418 10.86 -3.16 -0.45
CA PHE A 418 11.16 -4.40 0.29
C PHE A 418 11.36 -5.60 -0.65
N ALA A 419 10.47 -5.77 -1.62
CA ALA A 419 10.52 -6.90 -2.55
C ALA A 419 11.73 -6.82 -3.49
N ASP A 420 12.04 -5.65 -4.03
CA ASP A 420 13.15 -5.45 -4.96
C ASP A 420 14.50 -5.65 -4.26
N GLU A 421 14.70 -5.07 -3.07
CA GLU A 421 15.92 -5.26 -2.28
C GLU A 421 16.09 -6.72 -1.86
N THR A 422 14.99 -7.36 -1.41
CA THR A 422 15.00 -8.80 -1.08
C THR A 422 15.41 -9.64 -2.28
N MET A 423 14.84 -9.39 -3.46
CA MET A 423 15.12 -10.17 -4.66
C MET A 423 16.55 -9.96 -5.16
N GLN A 424 17.07 -8.73 -5.09
CA GLN A 424 18.45 -8.44 -5.45
C GLN A 424 19.43 -9.27 -4.62
N MET A 425 19.22 -9.34 -3.31
CA MET A 425 20.07 -10.11 -2.40
C MET A 425 19.88 -11.64 -2.59
N LEU A 426 18.65 -12.11 -2.83
CA LEU A 426 18.40 -13.51 -3.18
C LEU A 426 19.13 -13.93 -4.45
N ILE A 427 19.10 -13.09 -5.49
CA ILE A 427 19.78 -13.33 -6.77
C ILE A 427 21.31 -13.30 -6.58
N ALA A 428 21.81 -12.41 -5.72
CA ALA A 428 23.22 -12.37 -5.34
C ALA A 428 23.68 -13.61 -4.55
N GLY A 429 22.73 -14.42 -4.06
CA GLY A 429 23.00 -15.65 -3.32
C GLY A 429 23.12 -15.44 -1.81
N ASP A 430 22.71 -14.29 -1.29
CA ASP A 430 22.70 -14.00 0.14
C ASP A 430 21.72 -14.91 0.88
N ASP A 431 22.14 -15.46 2.01
CA ASP A 431 21.32 -16.31 2.88
C ASP A 431 20.81 -15.58 4.14
N GLN A 432 21.26 -14.34 4.33
CA GLN A 432 20.83 -13.42 5.39
C GLN A 432 20.59 -12.06 4.79
N ILE A 433 19.31 -11.67 4.72
CA ILE A 433 18.84 -10.57 3.90
C ILE A 433 18.23 -9.51 4.81
N PRO A 434 19.04 -8.62 5.42
CA PRO A 434 18.54 -7.48 6.14
C PRO A 434 18.11 -6.37 5.20
N VAL A 435 16.82 -6.00 5.26
CA VAL A 435 16.22 -5.02 4.35
C VAL A 435 15.96 -3.71 5.09
N GLY A 436 16.18 -2.57 4.44
CA GLY A 436 15.99 -1.25 5.04
C GLY A 436 16.68 -1.08 6.40
N PHE A 437 15.97 -0.51 7.39
CA PHE A 437 16.57 -0.21 8.70
C PHE A 437 16.95 -1.45 9.53
N SER A 438 16.45 -2.64 9.19
CA SER A 438 16.87 -3.89 9.85
C SER A 438 18.35 -4.18 9.65
N ARG A 439 18.97 -3.56 8.63
CA ARG A 439 20.42 -3.60 8.36
C ARG A 439 21.25 -2.98 9.47
N ILE A 440 20.73 -1.98 10.19
CA ILE A 440 21.42 -1.35 11.32
C ILE A 440 21.63 -2.40 12.42
N ALA A 441 20.54 -2.97 12.93
CA ALA A 441 20.60 -4.01 13.96
C ALA A 441 21.42 -5.24 13.49
N PHE A 442 21.28 -5.62 12.22
CA PHE A 442 22.01 -6.74 11.66
C PHE A 442 23.54 -6.50 11.66
N ASN A 443 23.98 -5.34 11.19
CA ASN A 443 25.39 -5.00 11.09
C ASN A 443 26.02 -4.70 12.46
N ASP A 444 25.28 -4.03 13.35
CA ASP A 444 25.82 -3.54 14.61
C ASP A 444 26.08 -4.68 15.61
N TRP A 445 25.09 -5.57 15.82
CA TRP A 445 25.18 -6.58 16.89
C TRP A 445 24.85 -8.01 16.46
N GLU A 446 24.01 -8.20 15.43
CA GLU A 446 23.60 -9.56 15.06
C GLU A 446 24.78 -10.39 14.55
N GLN A 447 25.66 -9.82 13.73
CA GLN A 447 26.86 -10.52 13.28
C GLN A 447 27.73 -11.00 14.46
N GLN A 448 27.89 -10.17 15.49
CA GLN A 448 28.66 -10.52 16.70
C GLN A 448 27.96 -11.63 17.50
N ARG A 449 26.63 -11.57 17.59
CA ARG A 449 25.84 -12.61 18.25
C ARG A 449 25.99 -13.95 17.55
N GLN A 450 25.95 -13.99 16.22
CA GLN A 450 26.14 -15.23 15.44
C GLN A 450 27.55 -15.79 15.57
N GLN A 451 28.57 -14.92 15.59
CA GLN A 451 29.94 -15.36 15.83
C GLN A 451 30.09 -16.00 17.22
N SER A 452 29.45 -15.42 18.23
CA SER A 452 29.42 -15.99 19.59
C SER A 452 28.65 -17.31 19.64
N PHE A 453 27.49 -17.39 18.99
CA PHE A 453 26.71 -18.62 18.85
C PHE A 453 27.54 -19.75 18.19
N ARG A 454 28.21 -19.47 17.07
CA ARG A 454 29.05 -20.45 16.37
C ARG A 454 30.20 -20.96 17.24
N ARG A 455 30.88 -20.08 17.97
CA ARG A 455 31.93 -20.47 18.94
C ARG A 455 31.41 -21.42 20.00
N VAL A 456 30.22 -21.15 20.54
CA VAL A 456 29.57 -22.03 21.52
C VAL A 456 29.20 -23.38 20.92
N VAL A 457 28.65 -23.42 19.70
CA VAL A 457 28.32 -24.67 19.01
C VAL A 457 29.58 -25.50 18.72
N GLU A 458 30.66 -24.88 18.26
CA GLU A 458 31.94 -25.55 18.01
C GLU A 458 32.55 -26.11 19.30
N MET A 459 32.53 -25.33 20.38
CA MET A 459 32.96 -25.79 21.70
C MET A 459 32.14 -27.01 22.16
N MET A 460 30.82 -26.96 22.03
CA MET A 460 29.95 -28.09 22.41
C MET A 460 30.22 -29.34 21.56
N ARG A 461 30.49 -29.20 20.25
CA ARG A 461 30.88 -30.32 19.38
C ARG A 461 32.22 -30.94 19.78
N ASN A 462 33.21 -30.11 20.13
CA ASN A 462 34.55 -30.57 20.49
C ASN A 462 34.61 -31.17 21.91
N SER A 463 33.67 -30.81 22.78
CA SER A 463 33.55 -31.33 24.16
C SER A 463 32.79 -32.66 24.24
N GLY A 464 32.18 -33.10 23.14
CA GLY A 464 31.37 -34.32 23.05
C GLY A 464 32.07 -35.52 22.43
N ASN A 465 33.41 -35.49 22.30
CA ASN A 465 34.25 -36.62 21.94
C ASN A 465 34.89 -37.26 23.17
#